data_AF-A0AAN6BR77-F1
#
_entry.id   AF-A0AAN6BR77-F1
#
_cell.length_a   1.000
_cell.length_b   1.000
_cell.length_c   1.000
_cell.angle_alpha   90.00
_cell.angle_beta   90.00
_cell.angle_gamma   90.00
#
_symmetry.space_group_name_H-M   'P 1'
#
loop_
_entity.id
_entity.type
_entity.pdbx_description
1 polymer ?
#
loop_
_entity_poly.entity_id
_entity_poly.type
_entity_poly.pdbx_seq_one_letter_code
_entity_poly.pdbx_strand_id
1 'polypeptide(L)'
;MLCLVNYYATGDDSISYHSDDERFLGPKPCIASLSLGAKRDFLMKHKAAEGVEAVPVKMALADGDMVVMRGETQANWLHSIPKRRGSRDLSGDERAVSMASSLPIYSLQDVSRHNTSKDLWIVIDGEVYDVTEFQAEHPGGERSELSTDIPRKQSDKTVLQKVAGKDATDKFLQYHDASILSRYRERLQVGDLVETKAQEPKKGFLSRFFRS
;
A
#
# COMPACT_ATOMS: atom_id res chain seq x y z
N MET A 1 5.55 22.83 18.63
CA MET A 1 6.17 22.18 17.45
C MET A 1 7.48 21.59 17.92
N LEU A 2 7.70 20.29 17.72
CA LEU A 2 8.95 19.61 18.06
C LEU A 2 9.69 19.31 16.76
N CYS A 3 11.01 19.49 16.74
CA CYS A 3 11.85 19.15 15.61
C CYS A 3 13.03 18.32 16.12
N LEU A 4 13.19 17.11 15.56
CA LEU A 4 14.36 16.27 15.75
C LEU A 4 15.21 16.35 14.48
N VAL A 5 16.51 16.58 14.65
CA VAL A 5 17.47 16.63 13.54
C VAL A 5 18.41 15.45 13.64
N ASN A 6 18.42 14.62 12.60
CA ASN A 6 19.40 13.55 12.45
C ASN A 6 20.44 13.98 11.40
N TYR A 7 21.71 14.05 11.81
CA TYR A 7 22.82 14.36 10.92
C TYR A 7 23.63 13.10 10.64
N TYR A 8 23.71 12.74 9.36
CA TYR A 8 24.48 11.59 8.86
C TYR A 8 25.70 12.13 8.10
N ALA A 9 26.86 12.19 8.76
CA ALA A 9 28.07 12.77 8.20
C ALA A 9 28.59 11.97 7.00
N THR A 10 28.36 10.65 6.99
CA THR A 10 28.81 9.74 5.95
C THR A 10 27.75 8.68 5.59
N GLY A 11 28.03 7.91 4.53
CA GLY A 11 27.22 6.75 4.17
C GLY A 11 27.26 5.60 5.19
N ASP A 12 28.21 5.61 6.12
CA ASP A 12 28.33 4.60 7.18
C ASP A 12 27.45 4.89 8.40
N ASP A 13 26.89 6.10 8.48
CA ASP A 13 25.91 6.48 9.49
C ASP A 13 24.53 5.98 9.11
N SER A 14 23.76 5.52 10.09
CA SER A 14 22.47 4.87 9.85
C SER A 14 21.57 5.00 11.07
N ILE A 15 20.26 4.87 10.84
CA ILE A 15 19.29 4.61 11.91
C ILE A 15 18.61 3.28 11.61
N SER A 16 18.53 2.39 12.59
CA SER A 16 17.87 1.09 12.44
C SER A 16 16.37 1.26 12.29
N TYR A 17 15.69 0.18 11.90
CA TYR A 17 14.23 0.15 11.85
C TYR A 17 13.60 0.53 13.19
N HIS A 18 12.78 1.58 13.20
CA HIS A 18 12.04 2.08 14.36
C HIS A 18 10.73 2.76 13.90
N SER A 19 9.88 3.12 14.86
CA SER A 19 8.74 4.00 14.65
C SER A 19 8.87 5.17 15.62
N ASP A 20 8.33 6.34 15.25
CA ASP A 20 8.18 7.48 16.15
C ASP A 20 6.90 7.26 16.99
N ASP A 21 7.02 6.50 18.08
CA ASP A 21 5.91 6.07 18.94
C ASP A 21 5.99 6.61 20.38
N GLU A 22 6.72 7.70 20.58
CA GLU A 22 6.84 8.33 21.88
C GLU A 22 5.47 8.81 22.39
N ARG A 23 5.18 8.50 23.67
CA ARG A 23 3.87 8.78 24.29
C ARG A 23 3.40 10.23 24.13
N PHE A 24 4.32 11.20 24.08
CA PHE A 24 3.98 12.62 23.95
C PHE A 24 3.50 13.03 22.55
N LEU A 25 3.70 12.20 21.53
CA LEU A 25 3.24 12.44 20.15
C LEU A 25 1.76 12.07 19.95
N GLY A 26 1.17 11.33 20.88
CA GLY A 26 -0.19 10.81 20.79
C GLY A 26 -0.31 9.56 19.91
N PRO A 27 -1.52 8.99 19.76
CA PRO A 27 -1.72 7.66 19.17
C PRO A 27 -1.61 7.59 17.64
N LYS A 28 -1.78 8.71 16.94
CA LYS A 28 -1.72 8.80 15.46
C LYS A 28 -0.97 10.07 15.04
N PRO A 29 0.33 10.18 15.33
CA PRO A 29 1.07 11.40 15.07
C PRO A 29 1.21 11.68 13.57
N CYS A 30 1.31 12.95 13.22
CA CYS A 30 1.66 13.41 11.87
C CYS A 30 3.11 13.89 11.91
N ILE A 31 4.01 13.13 11.30
CA ILE A 31 5.44 13.41 11.24
C ILE A 31 5.81 13.78 9.81
N ALA A 32 6.46 14.91 9.62
CA ALA A 32 7.05 15.30 8.36
C ALA A 32 8.58 15.16 8.46
N SER A 33 9.16 14.31 7.61
CA SER A 33 10.60 14.10 7.50
C SER A 33 11.10 14.83 6.25
N LEU A 34 11.97 15.83 6.42
CA LEU A 34 12.61 16.56 5.34
C LEU A 34 14.06 16.11 5.20
N SER A 35 14.48 15.76 3.99
CA SER A 35 15.86 15.37 3.67
C SER A 35 16.60 16.53 3.01
N LEU A 36 17.82 16.81 3.48
CA LEU A 36 18.70 17.83 2.91
C LEU A 36 20.10 17.22 2.70
N GLY A 37 20.73 17.55 1.58
CA GLY A 37 22.07 17.11 1.20
C GLY A 37 22.09 15.81 0.41
N ALA A 38 23.06 14.94 0.72
CA ALA A 38 23.34 13.75 -0.08
C ALA A 38 22.17 12.76 -0.08
N LYS A 39 21.86 12.20 -1.26
CA LYS A 39 20.78 11.23 -1.45
C LYS A 39 20.94 10.00 -0.55
N ARG A 40 19.89 9.64 0.18
CA ARG A 40 19.84 8.45 1.05
C ARG A 40 18.62 7.59 0.73
N ASP A 41 18.76 6.29 0.98
CA ASP A 41 17.63 5.39 0.92
C ASP A 41 16.87 5.50 2.25
N PHE A 42 15.57 5.77 2.18
CA PHE A 42 14.62 5.65 3.28
C PHE A 42 13.84 4.36 3.08
N LEU A 43 13.97 3.43 4.03
CA LEU A 43 13.31 2.14 3.95
C LEU A 43 12.14 2.10 4.93
N MET A 44 10.97 1.67 4.47
CA MET A 44 9.81 1.38 5.30
C MET A 44 9.46 -0.10 5.24
N LYS A 45 9.23 -0.72 6.39
CA LYS A 45 8.83 -2.12 6.48
C LYS A 45 7.65 -2.25 7.44
N HIS A 46 6.59 -2.93 7.02
CA HIS A 46 5.46 -3.21 7.90
C HIS A 46 5.93 -4.04 9.11
N LYS A 47 5.40 -3.76 10.30
CA LYS A 47 5.58 -4.60 11.49
C LYS A 47 4.92 -5.95 11.18
N ALA A 48 5.73 -6.98 11.01
CA ALA A 48 5.26 -8.30 10.61
C ALA A 48 4.23 -8.86 11.61
N ALA A 49 3.18 -9.50 11.10
CA ALA A 49 2.50 -10.55 11.85
C ALA A 49 3.48 -11.72 12.03
N GLU A 50 3.42 -12.43 13.15
CA GLU A 50 4.33 -13.54 13.45
C GLU A 50 4.48 -14.49 12.25
N GLY A 51 5.72 -14.73 11.81
CA GLY A 51 6.03 -15.67 10.72
C GLY A 51 6.00 -15.10 9.30
N VAL A 52 5.68 -13.82 9.09
CA VAL A 52 5.70 -13.18 7.75
C VAL A 52 6.89 -12.22 7.62
N GLU A 53 7.79 -12.46 6.67
CA GLU A 53 8.89 -11.53 6.39
C GLU A 53 8.38 -10.37 5.52
N ALA A 54 8.26 -9.17 6.11
CA ALA A 54 7.81 -7.99 5.38
C ALA A 54 8.91 -7.48 4.43
N VAL A 55 8.56 -7.31 3.15
CA VAL A 55 9.45 -6.70 2.13
C VAL A 55 9.51 -5.19 2.39
N PRO A 56 10.71 -4.61 2.54
CA PRO A 56 10.84 -3.16 2.71
C PRO A 56 10.52 -2.40 1.42
N VAL A 57 9.71 -1.34 1.54
CA VAL A 57 9.57 -0.28 0.54
C VAL A 57 10.80 0.61 0.62
N LYS A 58 11.42 0.91 -0.52
CA LYS A 58 12.60 1.79 -0.63
C LYS A 58 12.23 3.08 -1.36
N MET A 59 12.51 4.21 -0.72
CA MET A 59 12.42 5.54 -1.31
C MET A 59 13.80 6.17 -1.34
N ALA A 60 14.26 6.65 -2.50
CA ALA A 60 15.56 7.31 -2.60
C ALA A 60 15.37 8.83 -2.44
N LEU A 61 15.52 9.33 -1.21
CA LEU A 61 15.30 10.74 -0.87
C LEU A 61 16.53 11.55 -1.23
N ALA A 62 16.36 12.51 -2.14
CA ALA A 62 17.33 13.53 -2.52
C ALA A 62 17.22 14.80 -1.65
N ASP A 63 18.07 15.78 -1.91
CA ASP A 63 17.99 17.10 -1.30
C ASP A 63 16.62 17.75 -1.60
N GLY A 64 15.94 18.21 -0.54
CA GLY A 64 14.63 18.84 -0.61
C GLY A 64 13.43 17.88 -0.59
N ASP A 65 13.66 16.57 -0.68
CA ASP A 65 12.56 15.59 -0.62
C ASP A 65 11.95 15.51 0.78
N MET A 66 10.63 15.38 0.85
CA MET A 66 9.88 15.29 2.10
C MET A 66 8.96 14.07 2.11
N VAL A 67 8.96 13.34 3.22
CA VAL A 67 8.03 12.23 3.48
C VAL A 67 7.11 12.61 4.63
N VAL A 68 5.81 12.49 4.43
CA VAL A 68 4.80 12.73 5.47
C VAL A 68 4.22 11.40 5.93
N MET A 69 4.47 11.05 7.20
CA MET A 69 3.96 9.86 7.86
C MET A 69 2.81 10.26 8.78
N ARG A 70 1.59 9.86 8.45
CA ARG A 70 0.36 10.25 9.18
C ARG A 70 -0.52 9.06 9.48
N GLY A 71 -1.50 9.25 10.37
CA GLY A 71 -2.47 8.22 10.72
C GLY A 71 -1.82 7.04 11.46
N GLU A 72 -2.00 5.83 10.95
CA GLU A 72 -1.51 4.59 11.59
C GLU A 72 -0.09 4.21 11.19
N THR A 73 0.61 5.08 10.44
CA THR A 73 1.95 4.78 9.91
C THR A 73 2.90 4.36 11.03
N GLN A 74 3.03 5.14 12.10
CA GLN A 74 3.94 4.79 13.21
C GLN A 74 3.47 3.58 14.02
N ALA A 75 2.17 3.27 14.01
CA ALA A 75 1.65 2.07 14.67
C ALA A 75 2.04 0.80 13.90
N ASN A 76 1.97 0.84 12.56
CA ASN A 76 2.05 -0.36 11.71
C ASN A 76 3.37 -0.50 10.95
N TRP A 77 4.17 0.57 10.83
CA TRP A 77 5.38 0.59 10.00
C TRP A 77 6.62 0.97 10.81
N LEU A 78 7.71 0.30 10.49
CA LEU A 78 9.05 0.67 10.90
C LEU A 78 9.74 1.37 9.73
N HIS A 79 10.58 2.36 10.01
CA HIS A 79 11.38 3.04 9.01
C HIS A 79 12.86 3.11 9.41
N SER A 80 13.75 3.20 8.42
CA SER A 80 15.20 3.21 8.63
C SER A 80 15.95 3.96 7.53
N ILE A 81 17.16 4.40 7.87
CA ILE A 81 18.16 4.89 6.91
C ILE A 81 19.35 3.91 6.98
N PRO A 82 19.51 2.98 6.01
CA PRO A 82 20.56 1.97 6.05
C PRO A 82 21.92 2.57 5.70
N LYS A 83 22.99 1.87 6.10
CA LYS A 83 24.35 2.19 5.66
C LYS A 83 24.50 1.97 4.16
N ARG A 84 25.21 2.86 3.47
CA ARG A 84 25.71 2.67 2.11
C ARG A 84 27.18 2.32 2.17
N ARG A 85 27.51 1.03 2.33
CA ARG A 85 28.89 0.56 2.12
C ARG A 85 29.16 0.49 0.62
N GLY A 86 29.99 1.40 0.12
CA GLY A 86 30.74 1.29 -1.13
C GLY A 86 30.01 0.65 -2.32
N SER A 87 29.20 1.43 -3.03
CA SER A 87 28.85 1.17 -4.42
C SER A 87 28.98 2.50 -5.15
N ARG A 88 29.88 2.55 -6.13
CA ARG A 88 30.02 3.65 -7.08
C ARG A 88 28.65 3.98 -7.68
N ASP A 89 28.46 5.23 -8.10
CA ASP A 89 27.39 5.65 -8.98
C ASP A 89 27.26 4.65 -10.14
N LEU A 90 26.26 3.79 -10.07
CA LEU A 90 25.78 3.07 -11.24
C LEU A 90 24.73 3.97 -11.88
N SER A 91 25.24 4.83 -12.76
CA SER A 91 24.47 5.35 -13.89
C SER A 91 23.89 4.17 -14.66
N GLY A 92 22.56 4.12 -14.78
CA GLY A 92 21.83 3.30 -15.74
C GLY A 92 21.28 1.98 -15.21
N ASP A 93 20.04 2.04 -14.72
CA ASP A 93 19.00 1.15 -15.26
C ASP A 93 17.65 1.86 -15.20
N GLU A 94 16.91 1.78 -16.30
CA GLU A 94 15.73 2.57 -16.61
C GLU A 94 14.51 2.12 -15.80
N ARG A 95 13.97 3.05 -15.01
CA ARG A 95 12.55 3.42 -14.96
C ARG A 95 12.49 4.72 -14.20
N ALA A 96 12.41 5.81 -14.94
CA ALA A 96 12.02 7.08 -14.39
C ALA A 96 10.63 6.87 -13.77
N VAL A 97 10.57 6.68 -12.44
CA VAL A 97 9.35 6.98 -11.70
C VAL A 97 9.27 8.49 -11.74
N SER A 98 8.63 8.98 -12.81
CA SER A 98 8.19 10.34 -12.99
C SER A 98 7.47 10.79 -11.73
N MET A 99 7.90 11.91 -11.15
CA MET A 99 7.19 12.73 -10.15
C MET A 99 6.06 11.97 -9.45
N ALA A 100 6.40 11.10 -8.49
CA ALA A 100 5.42 10.25 -7.84
C ALA A 100 4.33 11.13 -7.20
N SER A 101 3.10 10.90 -7.64
CA SER A 101 1.88 11.38 -7.03
C SER A 101 1.94 11.25 -5.51
N SER A 102 1.52 12.29 -4.80
CA SER A 102 1.47 12.37 -3.33
C SER A 102 0.38 11.48 -2.71
N LEU A 103 0.02 10.37 -3.37
CA LEU A 103 -1.06 9.50 -2.94
C LEU A 103 -0.56 8.50 -1.89
N PRO A 104 -1.36 8.20 -0.86
CA PRO A 104 -1.04 7.17 0.14
C PRO A 104 -0.76 5.80 -0.49
N ILE A 105 0.08 5.00 0.18
CA ILE A 105 0.39 3.62 -0.19
C ILE A 105 -0.36 2.66 0.75
N TYR A 106 -0.98 1.62 0.20
CA TYR A 106 -1.76 0.61 0.93
C TYR A 106 -1.26 -0.80 0.65
N SER A 107 -1.50 -1.72 1.59
CA SER A 107 -1.39 -3.16 1.38
C SER A 107 -2.74 -3.79 1.05
N LEU A 108 -2.75 -5.03 0.54
CA LEU A 108 -4.00 -5.79 0.36
C LEU A 108 -4.74 -6.01 1.68
N GLN A 109 -4.01 -6.09 2.80
CA GLN A 109 -4.63 -6.21 4.12
C GLN A 109 -5.36 -4.93 4.51
N ASP A 110 -4.79 -3.75 4.21
CA ASP A 110 -5.45 -2.47 4.44
C ASP A 110 -6.74 -2.40 3.63
N VAL A 111 -6.65 -2.66 2.32
CA VAL A 111 -7.81 -2.66 1.41
C VAL A 111 -8.88 -3.66 1.85
N SER A 112 -8.48 -4.85 2.35
CA SER A 112 -9.44 -5.88 2.78
C SER A 112 -10.38 -5.48 3.92
N ARG A 113 -10.04 -4.42 4.67
CA ARG A 113 -10.87 -3.88 5.75
C ARG A 113 -12.07 -3.08 5.20
N HIS A 114 -11.95 -2.58 3.97
CA HIS A 114 -12.96 -1.77 3.27
C HIS A 114 -13.83 -2.67 2.38
N ASN A 115 -14.63 -3.53 3.02
CA ASN A 115 -15.35 -4.63 2.35
C ASN A 115 -16.88 -4.59 2.50
N THR A 116 -17.46 -3.45 2.87
CA THR A 116 -18.90 -3.30 3.11
C THR A 116 -19.54 -2.34 2.10
N SER A 117 -20.87 -2.31 2.02
CA SER A 117 -21.56 -1.36 1.13
C SER A 117 -21.44 0.11 1.57
N LYS A 118 -20.96 0.39 2.79
CA LYS A 118 -20.75 1.76 3.29
C LYS A 118 -19.27 2.14 3.36
N ASP A 119 -18.41 1.21 2.96
CA ASP A 119 -16.96 1.33 2.99
C ASP A 119 -16.38 0.26 2.06
N LEU A 120 -16.29 0.60 0.76
CA LEU A 120 -16.06 -0.33 -0.34
C LEU A 120 -14.86 0.11 -1.17
N TRP A 121 -13.70 -0.50 -0.92
CA TRP A 121 -12.52 -0.27 -1.74
C TRP A 121 -12.20 -1.48 -2.62
N ILE A 122 -11.54 -1.22 -3.75
CA ILE A 122 -11.05 -2.25 -4.67
C ILE A 122 -9.66 -1.85 -5.18
N VAL A 123 -8.90 -2.85 -5.65
CA VAL A 123 -7.67 -2.61 -6.41
C VAL A 123 -7.90 -2.90 -7.88
N ILE A 124 -7.40 -2.03 -8.75
CA ILE A 124 -7.32 -2.26 -10.19
C ILE A 124 -5.92 -1.85 -10.66
N ASP A 125 -5.19 -2.79 -11.25
CA ASP A 125 -3.85 -2.58 -11.81
C ASP A 125 -2.85 -1.94 -10.83
N GLY A 126 -2.88 -2.40 -9.58
CA GLY A 126 -2.01 -1.88 -8.51
C GLY A 126 -2.41 -0.52 -7.96
N GLU A 127 -3.58 0.02 -8.32
CA GLU A 127 -4.11 1.28 -7.77
C GLU A 127 -5.34 1.02 -6.90
N VAL A 128 -5.47 1.80 -5.82
CA VAL A 128 -6.54 1.64 -4.83
C VAL A 128 -7.63 2.68 -5.06
N TYR A 129 -8.87 2.21 -5.15
CA TYR A 129 -10.04 3.02 -5.44
C TYR A 129 -11.09 2.90 -4.35
N ASP A 130 -11.59 4.04 -3.86
CA ASP A 130 -12.81 4.08 -3.06
C ASP A 130 -14.02 4.20 -3.98
N VAL A 131 -14.84 3.15 -4.02
CA VAL A 131 -16.02 3.07 -4.89
C VAL A 131 -17.32 3.03 -4.08
N THR A 132 -17.27 3.44 -2.81
CA THR A 132 -18.41 3.42 -1.88
C THR A 132 -19.61 4.16 -2.44
N GLU A 133 -19.43 5.40 -2.89
CA GLU A 133 -20.51 6.19 -3.50
C GLU A 133 -20.75 5.80 -4.96
N PHE A 134 -19.69 5.40 -5.67
CA PHE A 134 -19.77 5.06 -7.09
C PHE A 134 -20.58 3.79 -7.37
N GLN A 135 -20.76 2.91 -6.38
CA GLN A 135 -21.51 1.66 -6.58
C GLN A 135 -22.95 1.86 -7.07
N ALA A 136 -23.58 3.00 -6.76
CA ALA A 136 -24.93 3.34 -7.21
C ALA A 136 -24.96 3.89 -8.65
N GLU A 137 -23.85 4.47 -9.10
CA GLU A 137 -23.70 5.08 -10.43
C GLU A 137 -23.03 4.15 -11.45
N HIS A 138 -22.51 3.00 -10.99
CA HIS A 138 -21.77 2.07 -11.83
C HIS A 138 -22.68 1.52 -12.96
N PRO A 139 -22.39 1.80 -14.24
CA PRO A 139 -23.28 1.43 -15.36
C PRO A 139 -23.51 -0.07 -15.54
N GLY A 140 -22.64 -0.92 -14.98
CA GLY A 140 -22.83 -2.38 -14.93
C GLY A 140 -23.46 -2.91 -13.63
N GLY A 141 -23.91 -2.02 -12.74
CA GLY A 141 -24.44 -2.32 -11.41
C GLY A 141 -25.89 -2.81 -11.40
N GLU A 142 -26.67 -2.44 -12.42
CA GLU A 142 -27.98 -3.01 -12.67
C GLU A 142 -27.88 -4.03 -13.79
N ARG A 143 -28.22 -5.29 -13.48
CA ARG A 143 -28.83 -6.16 -14.49
C ARG A 143 -29.89 -5.32 -15.19
N SER A 144 -29.71 -5.09 -16.50
CA SER A 144 -30.61 -4.31 -17.35
C SER A 144 -32.06 -4.48 -16.90
N GLU A 145 -32.75 -3.39 -16.60
CA GLU A 145 -34.12 -3.33 -16.08
C GLU A 145 -35.20 -3.90 -17.02
N LEU A 146 -34.86 -4.74 -17.99
CA LEU A 146 -35.81 -5.37 -18.90
C LEU A 146 -36.41 -6.68 -18.36
N SER A 147 -36.37 -6.93 -17.04
CA SER A 147 -37.17 -7.98 -16.42
C SER A 147 -37.96 -7.41 -15.24
N THR A 148 -39.06 -6.73 -15.55
CA THR A 148 -39.96 -6.04 -14.61
C THR A 148 -40.76 -6.98 -13.69
N ASP A 149 -40.61 -8.30 -13.79
CA ASP A 149 -41.59 -9.22 -13.23
C ASP A 149 -41.11 -10.01 -11.99
N ILE A 150 -39.92 -9.70 -11.44
CA ILE A 150 -39.44 -10.34 -10.20
C ILE A 150 -38.98 -9.27 -9.20
N PRO A 151 -39.69 -9.07 -8.07
CA PRO A 151 -39.21 -8.24 -6.98
C PRO A 151 -37.85 -8.78 -6.47
N ARG A 152 -36.81 -7.94 -6.51
CA ARG A 152 -35.48 -8.31 -5.96
C ARG A 152 -35.64 -8.70 -4.49
N LYS A 153 -35.04 -9.83 -4.09
CA LYS A 153 -34.72 -10.04 -2.67
C LYS A 153 -33.67 -9.00 -2.29
N GLN A 154 -33.84 -8.36 -1.13
CA GLN A 154 -32.92 -7.38 -0.51
C GLN A 154 -31.46 -7.88 -0.38
N SER A 155 -31.17 -9.14 -0.69
CA SER A 155 -29.89 -9.83 -0.50
C SER A 155 -28.94 -9.83 -1.70
N ASP A 156 -29.34 -9.30 -2.86
CA ASP A 156 -28.53 -9.43 -4.08
C ASP A 156 -27.41 -8.37 -4.12
N LYS A 157 -26.20 -8.78 -3.73
CA LYS A 157 -24.99 -7.95 -3.79
C LYS A 157 -24.69 -7.51 -5.24
N THR A 158 -24.39 -6.22 -5.42
CA THR A 158 -23.95 -5.65 -6.72
C THR A 158 -22.63 -6.26 -7.20
N VAL A 159 -22.28 -6.07 -8.47
CA VAL A 159 -21.00 -6.58 -9.02
C VAL A 159 -19.77 -6.07 -8.27
N LEU A 160 -19.79 -4.80 -7.83
CA LEU A 160 -18.73 -4.20 -7.02
C LEU A 160 -18.69 -4.77 -5.60
N GLN A 161 -19.84 -5.02 -4.98
CA GLN A 161 -19.91 -5.64 -3.64
C GLN A 161 -19.37 -7.08 -3.60
N LYS A 162 -19.25 -7.76 -4.74
CA LYS A 162 -18.63 -9.10 -4.83
C LYS A 162 -17.10 -9.04 -4.79
N VAL A 163 -16.50 -7.88 -5.08
CA VAL A 163 -15.06 -7.65 -5.11
C VAL A 163 -14.57 -6.68 -4.03
N ALA A 164 -15.46 -6.24 -3.14
CA ALA A 164 -15.14 -5.37 -2.03
C ALA A 164 -13.96 -5.89 -1.19
N GLY A 165 -12.97 -5.03 -0.97
CA GLY A 165 -11.75 -5.30 -0.23
C GLY A 165 -10.76 -6.21 -0.94
N LYS A 166 -10.82 -6.33 -2.27
CA LYS A 166 -9.97 -7.26 -3.04
C LYS A 166 -9.32 -6.59 -4.24
N ASP A 167 -8.31 -7.27 -4.77
CA ASP A 167 -7.87 -7.05 -6.13
C ASP A 167 -8.93 -7.53 -7.12
N ALA A 168 -9.43 -6.59 -7.91
CA ALA A 168 -10.48 -6.78 -8.89
C ALA A 168 -9.95 -6.67 -10.33
N THR A 169 -8.64 -6.55 -10.54
CA THR A 169 -8.00 -6.29 -11.84
C THR A 169 -8.49 -7.25 -12.92
N ASP A 170 -8.38 -8.57 -12.68
CA ASP A 170 -8.82 -9.59 -13.64
C ASP A 170 -10.31 -9.48 -13.98
N LYS A 171 -11.15 -9.17 -12.99
CA LYS A 171 -12.60 -9.01 -13.19
C LYS A 171 -12.93 -7.71 -13.88
N PHE A 172 -12.18 -6.64 -13.62
CA PHE A 172 -12.36 -5.37 -14.28
C PHE A 172 -12.08 -5.51 -15.78
N LEU A 173 -10.93 -6.09 -16.14
CA LEU A 173 -10.49 -6.29 -17.53
C LEU A 173 -11.40 -7.22 -18.34
N GLN A 174 -12.18 -8.10 -17.68
CA GLN A 174 -13.18 -8.93 -18.35
C GLN A 174 -14.36 -8.14 -18.94
N TYR A 175 -14.71 -7.01 -18.33
CA TYR A 175 -15.90 -6.22 -18.70
C TYR A 175 -15.58 -4.80 -19.17
N HIS A 176 -14.36 -4.32 -18.91
CA HIS A 176 -13.96 -2.95 -19.14
C HIS A 176 -12.55 -2.87 -19.72
N ASP A 177 -12.36 -1.93 -20.63
CA ASP A 177 -11.03 -1.54 -21.08
C ASP A 177 -10.37 -0.61 -20.04
N ALA A 178 -9.04 -0.69 -19.91
CA ALA A 178 -8.27 0.13 -18.97
C ALA A 178 -8.47 1.65 -19.19
N SER A 179 -8.80 2.07 -20.42
CA SER A 179 -9.12 3.46 -20.76
C SER A 179 -10.31 4.03 -19.97
N ILE A 180 -11.21 3.20 -19.44
CA ILE A 180 -12.31 3.68 -18.59
C ILE A 180 -11.78 4.32 -17.31
N LEU A 181 -10.66 3.82 -16.75
CA LEU A 181 -10.07 4.39 -15.55
C LEU A 181 -9.65 5.85 -15.75
N SER A 182 -9.26 6.27 -16.97
CA SER A 182 -8.85 7.66 -17.21
C SER A 182 -9.94 8.69 -16.87
N ARG A 183 -11.22 8.28 -16.90
CA ARG A 183 -12.36 9.16 -16.57
C ARG A 183 -12.68 9.23 -15.08
N TYR A 184 -12.35 8.17 -14.34
CA TYR A 184 -12.76 8.00 -12.95
C TYR A 184 -11.60 8.11 -11.95
N ARG A 185 -10.36 7.94 -12.44
CA ARG A 185 -9.16 7.87 -11.62
C ARG A 185 -8.95 9.11 -10.76
N GLU A 186 -9.08 10.31 -11.32
CA GLU A 186 -8.93 11.55 -10.56
C GLU A 186 -9.93 11.69 -9.38
N ARG A 187 -11.13 11.10 -9.50
CA ARG A 187 -12.17 11.19 -8.47
C ARG A 187 -12.09 10.07 -7.45
N LEU A 188 -11.74 8.86 -7.89
CA LEU A 188 -11.92 7.64 -7.10
C LEU A 188 -10.61 7.06 -6.56
N GLN A 189 -9.45 7.42 -7.14
CA GLN A 189 -8.16 6.90 -6.68
C GLN A 189 -7.82 7.50 -5.32
N VAL A 190 -7.58 6.62 -4.35
CA VAL A 190 -7.18 7.00 -2.99
C VAL A 190 -5.73 6.63 -2.68
N GLY A 191 -5.10 5.78 -3.49
CA GLY A 191 -3.73 5.37 -3.27
C GLY A 191 -3.19 4.38 -4.28
N ASP A 192 -1.98 3.89 -4.00
CA ASP A 192 -1.30 2.83 -4.74
C ASP A 192 -1.14 1.59 -3.86
N LEU A 193 -1.21 0.40 -4.47
CA LEU A 193 -1.01 -0.89 -3.82
C LEU A 193 0.47 -1.29 -3.85
N VAL A 194 0.98 -1.81 -2.74
CA VAL A 194 2.26 -2.53 -2.71
C VAL A 194 2.05 -4.04 -2.50
N GLU A 195 2.59 -4.86 -3.40
CA GLU A 195 2.51 -6.32 -3.31
C GLU A 195 3.48 -6.89 -2.27
N THR A 196 2.98 -7.78 -1.41
CA THR A 196 3.78 -8.64 -0.53
C THR A 196 3.90 -10.04 -1.14
N LYS A 197 5.12 -10.51 -1.43
CA LYS A 197 5.34 -11.87 -1.95
C LYS A 197 5.07 -12.93 -0.87
N ALA A 198 4.20 -13.91 -1.18
CA ALA A 198 3.99 -15.10 -0.35
C ALA A 198 5.20 -16.06 -0.46
N GLN A 199 5.71 -16.59 0.65
CA GLN A 199 6.73 -17.64 0.66
C GLN A 199 6.08 -19.04 0.70
N GLU A 200 6.61 -19.98 -0.09
CA GLU A 200 6.25 -21.40 -0.01
C GLU A 200 6.58 -22.00 1.36
N PRO A 201 5.77 -22.94 1.87
CA PRO A 201 6.00 -23.55 3.17
C PRO A 201 7.32 -24.33 3.18
N LYS A 202 8.24 -23.95 4.07
CA LYS A 202 9.47 -24.72 4.33
C LYS A 202 9.07 -26.10 4.83
N LYS A 203 9.36 -27.15 4.03
CA LYS A 203 9.21 -28.55 4.46
C LYS A 203 9.98 -28.74 5.77
N GLY A 204 9.24 -28.95 6.85
CA GLY A 204 9.78 -29.13 8.19
C GLY A 204 10.71 -30.33 8.26
N PHE A 205 11.87 -30.10 8.86
CA PHE A 205 12.81 -31.10 9.34
C PHE A 205 12.17 -31.88 10.50
N LEU A 206 11.32 -32.85 10.18
CA LEU A 206 10.89 -33.90 11.12
C LEU A 206 10.90 -35.25 10.39
N SER A 207 12.10 -35.75 10.11
CA SER A 207 12.30 -37.17 9.83
C SER A 207 13.41 -37.73 10.71
N ARG A 208 13.17 -37.83 12.01
CA ARG A 208 13.96 -38.72 12.86
C ARG A 208 13.30 -39.10 14.19
N PHE A 209 12.04 -39.54 14.17
CA PHE A 209 11.51 -40.41 15.22
C PHE A 209 10.52 -41.40 14.57
N PHE A 210 10.59 -42.66 15.00
CA PHE A 210 9.96 -43.87 14.45
C PHE A 210 10.72 -44.59 13.32
N ARG A 211 11.73 -45.37 13.72
CA ARG A 211 11.82 -46.75 13.25
C ARG A 211 11.62 -47.66 14.46
N SER A 212 10.68 -48.59 14.27
CA SER A 212 10.38 -49.77 15.11
C SER A 212 11.54 -50.74 15.15
#